data_AF-A0A316QJZ2-F1
#
_entry.id   AF-A0A316QJZ2-F1
#
_cell.length_a   1.000
_cell.length_b   1.000
_cell.length_c   1.000
_cell.angle_alpha   90.00
_cell.angle_beta   90.00
_cell.angle_gamma   90.00
#
_symmetry.space_group_name_H-M   'P 1'
#
loop_
_entity.id
_entity.type
_entity.pdbx_description
1 polymer ?
#
loop_
_entity_poly.entity_id
_entity_poly.type
_entity_poly.pdbx_seq_one_letter_code
_entity_poly.pdbx_strand_id
1 'polypeptide(L)'
;MESKKIYVERETFEMNEQTYFSYFIKGTVRGKDVKVAVIPPDKGGYTVLDIVFGNENKADLFLTPYEMKDEATGKIIKGNTYGIRTVDENGEVYECKVKPFRDSDKTLLNMLLRQA
;
A
#
# COMPACT_ATOMS: atom_id res chain seq x y z
N MET A 1 -2.85 22.18 -4.09
CA MET A 1 -2.33 21.37 -2.97
C MET A 1 -1.59 20.22 -3.61
N GLU A 2 -0.26 20.24 -3.58
CA GLU A 2 0.53 19.08 -4.01
C GLU A 2 0.20 17.93 -3.05
N SER A 3 -0.50 16.91 -3.55
CA SER A 3 -0.69 15.67 -2.80
C SER A 3 0.70 15.11 -2.52
N LYS A 4 1.09 14.99 -1.25
CA LYS A 4 2.39 14.40 -0.91
C LYS A 4 2.40 12.97 -1.44
N LYS A 5 3.22 12.71 -2.47
CA LYS A 5 3.36 11.35 -3.02
C LYS A 5 3.88 10.43 -1.92
N ILE A 6 3.10 9.40 -1.63
CA ILE A 6 3.49 8.33 -0.73
C ILE A 6 3.98 7.19 -1.60
N TYR A 7 5.14 6.65 -1.25
CA TYR A 7 5.72 5.50 -1.93
C TYR A 7 5.55 4.26 -1.08
N VAL A 8 5.32 3.12 -1.74
CA VAL A 8 5.56 1.81 -1.16
C VAL A 8 6.96 1.38 -1.57
N GLU A 9 7.77 1.00 -0.59
CA GLU A 9 9.09 0.43 -0.81
C GLU A 9 9.07 -1.08 -0.60
N ARG A 10 10.04 -1.79 -1.19
CA ARG A 10 10.29 -3.20 -0.88
C ARG A 10 11.73 -3.45 -0.46
N GLU A 11 11.90 -4.42 0.43
CA GLU A 11 13.21 -4.92 0.89
C GLU A 11 13.15 -6.45 1.00
N THR A 12 14.27 -7.12 0.72
CA THR A 12 14.39 -8.58 0.88
C THR A 12 14.59 -8.95 2.35
N PHE A 13 14.03 -10.09 2.75
CA PHE A 13 14.32 -10.74 4.04
C PHE A 13 14.45 -12.24 3.85
N GLU A 14 15.21 -12.89 4.73
CA GLU A 14 15.39 -14.34 4.73
C GLU A 14 14.42 -15.00 5.73
N MET A 15 13.78 -16.08 5.30
CA MET A 15 12.97 -16.93 6.16
C MET A 15 13.05 -18.37 5.65
N ASN A 16 13.37 -19.32 6.52
CA ASN A 16 13.51 -20.74 6.17
C ASN A 16 14.42 -20.96 4.93
N GLU A 17 15.59 -20.31 4.90
CA GLU A 17 16.57 -20.39 3.80
C GLU A 17 16.06 -19.87 2.44
N GLN A 18 14.90 -19.21 2.41
CA GLN A 18 14.34 -18.57 1.23
C GLN A 18 14.34 -17.05 1.39
N THR A 19 14.61 -16.34 0.29
CA THR A 19 14.54 -14.88 0.22
C THR A 19 13.14 -14.45 -0.24
N TYR A 20 12.53 -13.53 0.50
CA TYR A 20 11.21 -12.97 0.20
C TYR A 20 11.26 -11.45 0.17
N PHE A 21 10.34 -10.83 -0.55
CA PHE A 21 10.13 -9.39 -0.47
C PHE A 21 9.14 -9.02 0.64
N SER A 22 9.50 -8.01 1.42
CA SER A 22 8.61 -7.29 2.32
C SER A 22 8.24 -5.94 1.69
N TYR A 23 6.97 -5.54 1.80
CA TYR A 23 6.44 -4.31 1.21
C TYR A 23 5.93 -3.39 2.30
N PHE A 24 6.32 -2.11 2.27
CA PHE A 24 6.01 -1.18 3.35
C PHE A 24 6.05 0.29 2.93
N ILE A 25 5.39 1.13 3.72
CA ILE A 25 5.45 2.59 3.62
C ILE A 25 6.25 3.12 4.79
N LYS A 26 7.22 4.01 4.53
CA LYS A 26 7.97 4.74 5.57
C LYS A 26 7.38 6.14 5.72
N GLY A 27 7.37 6.65 6.94
CA GLY A 27 7.01 8.04 7.24
C GLY A 27 7.24 8.39 8.69
N THR A 28 6.89 9.62 9.08
CA THR A 28 7.06 10.12 10.45
C THR A 28 5.71 10.56 10.99
N VAL A 29 5.33 10.08 12.18
CA VAL A 29 4.10 10.48 12.89
C VAL A 29 4.48 11.07 14.23
N ARG A 30 4.16 12.35 14.46
CA ARG A 30 4.48 13.08 15.70
C ARG A 30 5.97 12.95 16.11
N GLY A 31 6.87 13.05 15.13
CA GLY A 31 8.33 12.97 15.35
C GLY A 31 8.85 11.55 15.58
N LYS A 32 8.04 10.50 15.40
CA LYS A 32 8.49 9.11 15.42
C LYS A 32 8.44 8.51 14.03
N ASP A 33 9.53 7.88 13.62
CA ASP A 33 9.56 7.13 12.36
C ASP A 33 8.75 5.86 12.50
N VAL A 34 7.93 5.61 11.48
CA VAL A 34 7.01 4.48 11.41
C VAL A 34 7.19 3.75 10.09
N LYS A 35 7.08 2.43 10.14
CA LYS A 35 7.08 1.52 8.98
C LYS A 35 5.75 0.79 8.97
N VAL A 36 4.97 0.97 7.91
CA VAL A 36 3.64 0.40 7.74
C VAL A 36 3.74 -0.76 6.76
N ALA A 37 3.51 -1.98 7.21
CA ALA A 37 3.53 -3.15 6.34
C ALA A 37 2.25 -3.22 5.50
N VAL A 38 2.40 -3.50 4.20
CA VAL A 38 1.29 -3.74 3.27
C VAL A 38 1.46 -5.09 2.60
N ILE A 39 0.34 -5.75 2.33
CA ILE A 39 0.30 -7.06 1.68
C ILE A 39 -0.79 -7.07 0.59
N PRO A 40 -0.68 -7.95 -0.42
CA PRO A 40 -1.78 -8.19 -1.33
C PRO A 40 -2.98 -8.85 -0.59
N PRO A 41 -4.19 -8.77 -1.15
CA PRO A 41 -5.39 -9.40 -0.58
C PRO A 41 -5.25 -10.92 -0.41
N ASP A 42 -4.53 -11.58 -1.32
CA ASP A 42 -4.32 -13.02 -1.43
C ASP A 42 -2.87 -13.36 -1.81
N LYS A 43 -2.53 -14.66 -1.78
CA LYS A 43 -1.15 -15.14 -2.04
C LYS A 43 -0.69 -14.93 -3.49
N GLY A 44 -1.58 -15.02 -4.48
CA GLY A 44 -1.22 -14.81 -5.88
C GLY A 44 -0.84 -13.35 -6.18
N GLY A 45 -1.34 -12.42 -5.36
CA GLY A 45 -1.00 -11.00 -5.48
C GLY A 45 0.49 -10.68 -5.25
N TYR A 46 1.27 -11.56 -4.61
CA TYR A 46 2.72 -11.33 -4.48
C TYR A 46 3.43 -11.40 -5.84
N THR A 47 3.02 -12.30 -6.73
CA THR A 47 3.52 -12.35 -8.11
C THR A 47 3.17 -11.07 -8.88
N VAL A 48 1.98 -10.51 -8.63
CA VAL A 48 1.58 -9.22 -9.23
C VAL A 48 2.44 -8.08 -8.69
N LEU A 49 2.77 -8.08 -7.39
CA LEU A 49 3.69 -7.10 -6.82
C LEU A 49 5.10 -7.20 -7.41
N ASP A 50 5.60 -8.41 -7.66
CA ASP A 50 6.89 -8.59 -8.31
C ASP A 50 6.91 -7.96 -9.71
N ILE A 51 5.81 -8.09 -10.47
CA ILE A 51 5.62 -7.44 -11.77
C ILE A 51 5.54 -5.92 -11.64
N VAL A 52 4.70 -5.41 -10.72
CA VAL A 52 4.51 -3.97 -10.52
C VAL A 52 5.83 -3.29 -10.14
N PHE A 53 6.61 -3.88 -9.25
CA PHE A 53 7.90 -3.31 -8.90
C PHE A 53 8.97 -3.54 -9.97
N GLY A 54 8.88 -4.60 -10.78
CA GLY A 54 9.88 -4.92 -11.79
C GLY A 54 11.28 -5.01 -11.18
N ASN A 55 12.20 -4.14 -11.64
CA ASN A 55 13.56 -4.01 -11.11
C ASN A 55 13.70 -2.90 -10.05
N GLU A 56 12.65 -2.13 -9.80
CA GLU A 56 12.66 -1.00 -8.88
C GLU A 56 12.37 -1.44 -7.44
N ASN A 57 12.73 -0.57 -6.49
CA ASN A 57 12.45 -0.81 -5.06
C ASN A 57 11.39 0.15 -4.50
N LYS A 58 10.79 0.98 -5.33
CA LYS A 58 9.73 1.93 -4.96
C LYS A 58 8.66 1.98 -6.03
N ALA A 59 7.41 2.14 -5.60
CA ALA A 59 6.26 2.33 -6.45
C ALA A 59 5.27 3.33 -5.81
N ASP A 60 4.46 4.00 -6.63
CA ASP A 60 3.51 5.00 -6.14
C ASP A 60 2.34 4.30 -5.40
N LEU A 61 2.01 4.78 -4.19
CA LEU A 61 0.75 4.43 -3.53
C LEU A 61 -0.36 5.30 -4.13
N PHE A 62 -1.42 4.68 -4.63
CA PHE A 62 -2.65 5.38 -5.01
C PHE A 62 -3.82 4.95 -4.12
N LEU A 63 -4.75 5.88 -3.94
CA LEU A 63 -5.94 5.70 -3.12
C LEU A 63 -7.16 5.76 -4.03
N THR A 64 -8.06 4.79 -3.89
CA THR A 64 -9.36 4.82 -4.55
C THR A 64 -10.45 4.99 -3.50
N PRO A 65 -11.09 6.17 -3.41
CA PRO A 65 -12.19 6.39 -2.47
C PRO A 65 -13.36 5.49 -2.81
N TYR A 66 -14.04 5.00 -1.78
CA TYR A 66 -15.31 4.28 -1.91
C TYR A 66 -16.34 4.83 -0.94
N GLU A 67 -17.59 4.66 -1.32
CA GLU A 67 -18.75 4.93 -0.49
C GLU A 67 -19.67 3.71 -0.57
N MET A 68 -19.99 3.12 0.58
CA MET A 68 -20.89 1.99 0.68
C MET A 68 -22.01 2.33 1.66
N LYS A 69 -23.25 2.03 1.26
CA LYS A 69 -24.39 2.12 2.16
C LYS A 69 -24.55 0.77 2.85
N ASP A 70 -24.45 0.76 4.16
CA ASP A 70 -24.85 -0.39 4.96
C ASP A 70 -26.38 -0.52 4.89
N GLU A 71 -26.87 -1.56 4.21
CA GLU A 71 -28.31 -1.76 4.02
C GLU A 71 -29.04 -2.10 5.33
N ALA A 72 -28.35 -2.68 6.31
CA ALA A 72 -28.94 -3.06 7.60
C ALA A 72 -29.09 -1.85 8.53
N THR A 73 -28.13 -0.92 8.51
CA THR A 73 -28.13 0.25 9.41
C THR A 73 -28.46 1.58 8.74
N GLY A 74 -28.52 1.61 7.40
CA GLY A 74 -28.69 2.82 6.60
C GLY A 74 -27.49 3.77 6.63
N LYS A 75 -26.38 3.39 7.29
CA LYS A 75 -25.19 4.24 7.44
C LYS A 75 -24.37 4.29 6.16
N ILE A 76 -23.92 5.48 5.80
CA ILE A 76 -22.96 5.68 4.72
C ILE A 76 -21.55 5.49 5.29
N ILE A 77 -20.85 4.46 4.80
CA ILE A 77 -19.47 4.15 5.13
C ILE A 77 -18.59 4.66 3.99
N LYS A 78 -17.73 5.63 4.29
CA LYS A 78 -16.72 6.14 3.37
C LYS A 78 -15.35 5.62 3.76
N GLY A 79 -14.51 5.33 2.78
CA GLY A 79 -13.12 4.93 3.02
C GLY A 79 -12.30 4.99 1.74
N ASN A 80 -11.06 4.53 1.82
CA ASN A 80 -10.18 4.36 0.68
C ASN A 80 -9.77 2.89 0.58
N THR A 81 -9.72 2.38 -0.65
CA THR A 81 -8.89 1.22 -0.96
C THR A 81 -7.51 1.69 -1.40
N TYR A 82 -6.51 0.84 -1.20
CA TYR A 82 -5.11 1.14 -1.47
C TYR A 82 -4.62 0.27 -2.60
N GLY A 83 -3.79 0.85 -3.47
CA GLY A 83 -3.06 0.08 -4.45
C GLY A 83 -1.70 0.70 -4.74
N ILE A 84 -0.87 -0.09 -5.39
CA ILE A 84 0.47 0.26 -5.81
C ILE A 84 0.47 0.33 -7.33
N ARG A 85 1.07 1.38 -7.88
CA ARG A 85 1.13 1.60 -9.32
C ARG A 85 2.54 2.00 -9.77
N THR A 86 2.93 1.47 -10.91
CA THR A 86 4.10 1.90 -11.69
C THR A 86 3.70 2.08 -13.15
N VAL A 87 4.52 2.82 -13.89
CA VAL A 87 4.37 3.02 -15.33
C VAL A 87 5.69 2.65 -15.97
N ASP A 88 5.68 1.79 -16.98
CA ASP A 88 6.89 1.39 -17.70
C ASP A 88 7.31 2.42 -18.76
N GLU A 89 8.39 2.13 -19.47
CA GLU A 89 8.94 2.97 -20.54
C GLU A 89 7.98 3.16 -21.72
N ASN A 90 7.04 2.24 -21.93
CA ASN A 90 6.04 2.29 -22.99
C ASN A 90 4.76 3.03 -22.56
N GLY A 91 4.67 3.43 -21.29
CA GLY A 91 3.48 4.05 -20.72
C GLY A 91 2.42 3.04 -20.23
N GLU A 92 2.75 1.74 -20.18
CA GLU A 92 1.85 0.72 -19.65
C GLU A 92 1.79 0.81 -18.12
N VAL A 93 0.58 0.75 -17.58
CA VAL A 93 0.31 0.93 -16.16
C VAL A 93 0.16 -0.43 -15.50
N TYR A 94 1.04 -0.73 -14.55
CA TYR A 94 0.96 -1.93 -13.73
C TYR A 94 0.40 -1.57 -12.36
N GLU A 95 -0.60 -2.32 -11.89
CA GLU A 95 -1.32 -2.04 -10.65
C GLU A 95 -1.52 -3.31 -9.82
N CYS A 96 -1.35 -3.18 -8.50
CA CYS A 96 -1.72 -4.21 -7.55
C CYS A 96 -2.47 -3.59 -6.36
N LYS A 97 -3.63 -4.16 -6.00
CA LYS A 97 -4.32 -3.78 -4.76
C LYS A 97 -3.55 -4.28 -3.56
N VAL A 98 -3.53 -3.48 -2.50
CA VAL A 98 -2.91 -3.85 -1.23
C VAL A 98 -3.78 -3.48 -0.03
N LYS A 99 -3.50 -4.12 1.10
CA LYS A 99 -4.11 -3.82 2.40
C LYS A 99 -3.02 -3.74 3.47
N PRO A 100 -3.22 -2.95 4.53
CA PRO A 100 -2.34 -3.00 5.70
C PRO A 100 -2.29 -4.43 6.25
N PHE A 101 -1.11 -4.89 6.63
CA PHE A 101 -0.92 -6.26 7.11
C PHE A 101 -1.63 -6.50 8.45
N ARG A 102 -1.52 -5.54 9.37
CA ARG A 102 -2.11 -5.59 10.72
C ARG A 102 -3.02 -4.39 10.94
N ASP A 103 -3.85 -4.47 11.99
CA ASP A 103 -4.69 -3.34 12.38
C ASP A 103 -3.87 -2.12 12.86
N SER A 104 -2.70 -2.37 13.47
CA SER A 104 -1.73 -1.31 13.78
C SER A 104 -1.20 -0.63 12.53
N ASP A 105 -0.90 -1.39 11.47
CA ASP A 105 -0.47 -0.84 10.17
C ASP A 105 -1.58 0.02 9.57
N LYS A 106 -2.84 -0.43 9.65
CA LYS A 106 -4.00 0.35 9.20
C LYS A 106 -4.11 1.68 9.95
N THR A 107 -3.93 1.64 11.27
CA THR A 107 -3.97 2.83 12.12
C THR A 107 -2.85 3.80 11.78
N LEU A 108 -1.62 3.31 11.60
CA LEU A 108 -0.46 4.11 11.21
C LEU A 108 -0.62 4.70 9.80
N LEU A 109 -1.11 3.92 8.85
CA LEU A 109 -1.40 4.39 7.50
C LEU A 109 -2.39 5.56 7.51
N ASN A 110 -3.48 5.43 8.27
CA ASN A 110 -4.46 6.51 8.43
C ASN A 110 -3.83 7.75 9.07
N MET A 111 -2.90 7.59 10.02
CA MET A 111 -2.18 8.72 10.61
C MET A 111 -1.24 9.41 9.61
N LEU A 112 -0.58 8.65 8.74
CA LEU A 112 0.28 9.17 7.67
C LEU A 112 -0.54 9.90 6.61
N LEU A 113 -1.65 9.31 6.16
CA LEU A 113 -2.52 9.88 5.13
C LEU A 113 -3.19 11.19 5.55
N ARG A 114 -3.45 11.39 6.85
CA ARG A 114 -3.97 12.66 7.37
C ARG A 114 -2.96 13.81 7.31
N GLN A 115 -1.68 13.52 7.11
CA GLN A 115 -0.61 14.51 7.03
C GLN A 115 -0.14 14.77 5.59
N ALA A 116 -0.64 13.99 4.62
CA ALA A 116 -0.21 13.99 3.22
C ALA A 116 -1.04 14.91 2.33
#